data_AF-A0A3N5WFS5-F1
#
_entry.id   AF-A0A3N5WFS5-F1
#
_cell.length_a   1.000
_cell.length_b   1.000
_cell.length_c   1.000
_cell.angle_alpha   90.00
_cell.angle_beta   90.00
_cell.angle_gamma   90.00
#
_symmetry.space_group_name_H-M   'P 1'
#
loop_
_entity.id
_entity.type
_entity.pdbx_description
1 polymer ?
#
loop_
_entity_poly.entity_id
_entity_poly.type
_entity_poly.pdbx_seq_one_letter_code
_entity_poly.pdbx_strand_id
1 'polypeptide(L)'
;MQLSGLPEPQREFIFHRKRKWRFDLAWPELLIAVEVEGGIWTGGRHVRGEGYEADCEKYNEAQLAGWMVLRFTPGMIKKGKAGGVIETAIRKAIAGEI
;
A
#
# COMPACT_ATOMS: atom_id res chain seq x y z
N MET A 1 3.33 4.40 14.22
CA MET A 1 2.08 3.75 14.65
C MET A 1 2.47 2.33 15.03
N GLN A 2 2.59 2.03 16.32
CA GLN A 2 2.86 0.67 16.78
C GLN A 2 1.48 0.01 16.95
N LEU A 3 1.10 -0.89 16.03
CA LEU A 3 -0.10 -1.71 16.21
C LEU A 3 0.31 -2.91 17.07
N SER A 4 0.07 -2.83 18.39
CA SER A 4 0.45 -3.89 19.33
C SER A 4 -0.14 -5.23 18.92
N GLY A 5 0.72 -6.24 18.72
CA GLY A 5 0.31 -7.61 18.38
C GLY A 5 0.18 -7.92 16.89
N LEU A 6 0.51 -6.99 15.99
CA LEU A 6 0.63 -7.26 14.56
C LEU A 6 2.10 -7.46 14.15
N PRO A 7 2.38 -8.24 13.09
CA PRO A 7 3.72 -8.32 12.52
C PRO A 7 4.22 -6.93 12.11
N GLU A 8 5.53 -6.71 12.19
CA GLU A 8 6.15 -5.46 11.73
C GLU A 8 6.23 -5.43 10.20
N PRO A 9 5.88 -4.30 9.55
CA PRO A 9 6.03 -4.16 8.12
C PRO A 9 7.50 -3.99 7.71
N GLN A 10 7.83 -4.47 6.51
CA GLN A 10 9.03 -4.07 5.78
C GLN A 10 8.79 -2.73 5.09
N ARG A 11 9.77 -1.82 5.15
CA ARG A 11 9.70 -0.49 4.51
C ARG A 11 10.32 -0.52 3.12
N GLU A 12 9.80 0.28 2.20
CA GLU A 12 10.37 0.44 0.84
C GLU A 12 10.54 -0.91 0.09
N PHE A 13 9.59 -1.82 0.28
CA PHE A 13 9.69 -3.20 -0.19
C PHE A 13 9.57 -3.30 -1.71
N ILE A 14 10.61 -3.83 -2.37
CA ILE A 14 10.59 -4.05 -3.83
C ILE A 14 9.79 -5.31 -4.14
N PHE A 15 8.59 -5.16 -4.71
CA PHE A 15 7.76 -6.31 -5.09
C PHE A 15 7.95 -6.73 -6.56
N HIS A 16 8.42 -5.83 -7.42
CA HIS A 16 8.59 -6.11 -8.84
C HIS A 16 10.07 -6.09 -9.25
N ARG A 17 10.66 -7.27 -9.57
CA ARG A 17 12.10 -7.44 -9.87
C ARG A 17 12.62 -6.54 -11.01
N LYS A 18 11.89 -6.46 -12.13
CA LYS A 18 12.30 -5.71 -13.34
C LYS A 18 12.12 -4.20 -13.19
N ARG A 19 10.90 -3.75 -12.87
CA ARG A 19 10.54 -2.32 -12.75
C ARG A 19 11.06 -1.67 -11.45
N LYS A 20 11.45 -2.49 -10.46
CA LYS A 20 11.91 -2.07 -9.14
C LYS A 20 10.90 -1.20 -8.40
N TRP A 21 9.61 -1.44 -8.64
CA TRP A 21 8.55 -0.77 -7.88
C TRP A 21 8.60 -1.19 -6.42
N ARG A 22 8.29 -0.23 -5.55
CA ARG A 22 8.32 -0.35 -4.11
C ARG A 22 6.96 -0.04 -3.52
N PHE A 23 6.65 -0.71 -2.41
CA PHE A 23 5.62 -0.29 -1.47
C PHE A 23 6.26 0.47 -0.30
N ASP A 24 5.59 1.49 0.22
CA ASP A 24 6.06 2.22 1.40
C ASP A 24 6.18 1.29 2.60
N LEU A 25 5.18 0.42 2.80
CA LEU A 25 5.16 -0.65 3.79
C LEU A 25 4.61 -1.94 3.18
N ALA A 26 5.12 -3.09 3.63
CA ALA A 26 4.63 -4.40 3.18
C ALA A 26 4.74 -5.48 4.27
N TRP A 27 3.82 -6.43 4.23
CA TRP A 27 3.88 -7.71 4.94
C TRP A 27 3.93 -8.83 3.88
N PRO A 28 5.14 -9.22 3.41
CA PRO A 28 5.26 -10.14 2.28
C PRO A 28 4.64 -11.51 2.51
N GLU A 29 4.74 -12.03 3.73
CA GLU A 29 4.13 -13.32 4.10
C GLU A 29 2.59 -13.29 4.06
N LEU A 30 1.98 -12.10 4.12
CA LEU A 30 0.53 -11.91 4.05
C LEU A 30 0.08 -11.32 2.70
N LEU A 31 1.01 -11.02 1.79
CA LEU A 31 0.77 -10.28 0.55
C LEU A 31 -0.05 -8.99 0.76
N ILE A 32 0.17 -8.28 1.87
CA ILE A 32 -0.46 -6.98 2.15
C ILE A 32 0.58 -5.88 1.98
N ALA A 33 0.20 -4.79 1.31
CA ALA A 33 1.02 -3.60 1.14
C ALA A 33 0.25 -2.32 1.49
N VAL A 34 0.98 -1.27 1.86
CA VAL A 34 0.45 0.07 2.08
C VAL A 34 1.23 1.08 1.23
N GLU A 35 0.48 2.00 0.63
CA GLU A 35 1.00 3.13 -0.17
C GLU A 35 0.41 4.44 0.33
N VAL A 36 1.26 5.45 0.46
CA VAL A 36 0.92 6.80 0.87
C VAL A 36 0.92 7.73 -0.34
N GLU A 37 -0.26 7.97 -0.89
CA GLU A 37 -0.50 8.77 -2.09
C GLU A 37 -0.32 10.27 -1.80
N GLY A 38 0.90 10.78 -2.00
CA GLY A 38 1.25 12.18 -1.88
C GLY A 38 0.78 13.03 -3.08
N GLY A 39 0.80 14.37 -2.93
CA GLY A 39 0.67 15.28 -4.07
C GLY A 39 -0.68 15.29 -4.82
N ILE A 40 -1.70 14.61 -4.29
CA ILE A 40 -3.02 14.46 -4.93
C ILE A 40 -3.80 15.78 -5.11
N TRP A 41 -3.45 16.84 -4.37
CA TRP A 41 -4.12 18.15 -4.42
C TRP A 41 -3.26 19.26 -5.04
N THR A 42 -2.01 18.96 -5.42
CA THR A 42 -1.02 19.98 -5.83
C THR A 42 -0.61 19.83 -7.30
N GLY A 43 -1.37 19.09 -8.12
CA GLY A 43 -1.00 18.83 -9.51
C GLY A 43 0.31 18.03 -9.65
N GLY A 44 0.62 17.20 -8.64
CA GLY A 44 1.82 16.36 -8.62
C GLY A 44 1.74 15.21 -9.62
N ARG A 45 2.79 14.38 -9.64
CA ARG A 45 2.90 13.21 -10.52
C ARG A 45 1.63 12.35 -10.55
N HIS A 46 1.05 12.07 -9.39
CA HIS A 46 -0.16 11.25 -9.24
C HIS A 46 -1.44 11.87 -9.85
N VAL A 47 -1.40 13.14 -10.27
CA VAL A 47 -2.54 13.86 -10.86
C VAL A 47 -2.32 14.14 -12.35
N ARG A 48 -1.07 14.06 -12.85
CA ARG A 48 -0.76 14.20 -14.27
C ARG A 48 -1.08 12.88 -14.98
N GLY A 49 -1.68 12.95 -16.17
CA GLY A 49 -2.16 11.76 -16.90
C GLY A 49 -1.13 10.63 -17.01
N GLU A 50 0.07 10.93 -17.48
CA GLU A 50 1.16 9.94 -17.60
C GLU A 50 1.57 9.34 -16.25
N GLY A 51 1.64 10.15 -15.20
CA GLY A 51 1.99 9.67 -13.87
C GLY A 51 0.92 8.77 -13.29
N TYR A 52 -0.35 9.14 -13.47
CA TYR A 52 -1.50 8.35 -13.05
C TYR A 52 -1.60 7.01 -13.82
N GLU A 53 -1.37 7.01 -15.13
CA GLU A 53 -1.31 5.78 -15.94
C GLU A 53 -0.19 4.83 -15.46
N ALA A 54 0.99 5.37 -15.14
CA ALA A 54 2.09 4.58 -14.59
C ALA A 54 1.77 4.00 -13.20
N ASP A 55 0.99 4.71 -12.39
CA ASP A 55 0.51 4.21 -11.11
C ASP A 55 -0.52 3.07 -11.32
N CYS A 56 -1.44 3.22 -12.29
CA CYS A 56 -2.35 2.14 -12.68
C CYS A 56 -1.60 0.88 -13.11
N GLU A 57 -0.54 1.01 -13.93
CA GLU A 57 0.33 -0.11 -14.32
C GLU A 57 0.91 -0.82 -13.08
N LYS A 58 1.48 -0.04 -12.15
CA LYS A 58 2.05 -0.56 -10.89
C LYS A 58 1.02 -1.32 -10.05
N TYR A 59 -0.17 -0.76 -9.87
CA TYR A 59 -1.19 -1.37 -9.01
C TYR A 59 -1.83 -2.61 -9.64
N ASN A 60 -2.02 -2.62 -10.95
CA ASN A 60 -2.51 -3.82 -11.64
C ASN A 60 -1.51 -4.97 -11.52
N GLU A 61 -0.22 -4.70 -11.72
CA GLU A 61 0.84 -5.70 -11.56
C GLU A 61 0.95 -6.21 -10.11
N ALA A 62 0.79 -5.33 -9.12
CA ALA A 62 0.69 -5.73 -7.72
C ALA A 62 -0.50 -6.68 -7.48
N GLN A 63 -1.68 -6.31 -7.99
CA GLN A 63 -2.90 -7.10 -7.84
C GLN A 63 -2.79 -8.48 -8.51
N LEU A 64 -2.21 -8.54 -9.71
CA LEU A 64 -1.96 -9.79 -10.44
C LEU A 64 -0.93 -10.68 -9.70
N ALA A 65 0.02 -10.08 -8.99
CA ALA A 65 0.96 -10.78 -8.13
C ALA A 65 0.36 -11.19 -6.77
N GLY A 66 -0.96 -11.01 -6.56
CA GLY A 66 -1.68 -11.44 -5.36
C GLY A 66 -1.65 -10.45 -4.21
N TRP A 67 -1.13 -9.23 -4.41
CA TRP A 67 -1.05 -8.24 -3.34
C TRP A 67 -2.39 -7.55 -3.09
N MET A 68 -2.75 -7.44 -1.81
CA MET A 68 -3.73 -6.46 -1.34
C MET A 68 -3.03 -5.13 -1.05
N VAL A 69 -3.23 -4.13 -1.91
CA VAL A 69 -2.61 -2.81 -1.76
C VAL A 69 -3.60 -1.82 -1.13
N LEU A 70 -3.35 -1.42 0.11
CA LEU A 70 -4.12 -0.40 0.82
C LEU A 70 -3.53 0.98 0.58
N ARG A 71 -4.30 1.86 -0.06
CA ARG A 71 -3.83 3.20 -0.46
C ARG A 71 -4.42 4.26 0.45
N PHE A 72 -3.57 5.11 1.02
CA PHE A 72 -3.98 6.20 1.90
C PHE A 72 -3.39 7.52 1.44
N THR A 73 -4.11 8.61 1.64
CA THR A 73 -3.54 9.95 1.48
C THR A 73 -2.93 10.41 2.80
N PRO A 74 -1.95 11.35 2.79
CA PRO A 74 -1.45 11.97 4.02
C PRO A 74 -2.58 12.56 4.90
N GLY A 75 -3.65 13.07 4.29
CA GLY A 75 -4.83 13.56 5.00
C GLY A 75 -5.62 12.48 5.73
N MET A 76 -5.72 11.27 5.16
CA MET A 76 -6.36 10.12 5.82
C MET A 76 -5.54 9.64 7.02
N ILE A 77 -4.21 9.60 6.88
CA ILE A 77 -3.29 9.22 7.96
C ILE A 77 -3.42 10.22 9.12
N LYS A 78 -3.36 11.53 8.84
CA LYS A 78 -3.55 12.59 9.85
C LYS A 78 -4.90 12.49 10.58
N LYS A 79 -5.93 11.99 9.91
CA LYS A 79 -7.27 11.76 10.48
C LYS A 79 -7.43 10.39 11.15
N GLY A 80 -6.35 9.61 11.31
CA GLY A 80 -6.37 8.31 11.97
C GLY A 80 -7.06 7.19 11.19
N LYS A 81 -7.37 7.37 9.89
CA LYS A 81 -8.14 6.41 9.10
C LYS A 81 -7.36 5.17 8.66
N ALA A 82 -6.02 5.19 8.74
CA ALA A 82 -5.19 4.11 8.25
C ALA A 82 -5.16 2.90 9.21
N GLY A 83 -5.09 3.14 10.51
CA GLY A 83 -4.78 2.08 11.48
C GLY A 83 -5.80 0.96 11.53
N GLY A 84 -7.09 1.29 11.68
CA GLY A 84 -8.14 0.26 11.74
C GLY A 84 -8.28 -0.53 10.45
N VAL A 85 -8.02 0.10 9.30
CA VAL A 85 -8.06 -0.58 7.99
C VAL A 85 -6.91 -1.58 7.85
N ILE A 86 -5.69 -1.14 8.19
CA ILE A 86 -4.48 -2.00 8.16
C ILE A 86 -4.64 -3.17 9.12
N GLU A 87 -5.08 -2.90 10.35
CA GLU A 87 -5.32 -3.95 11.33
C GLU A 87 -6.37 -4.97 10.85
N THR A 88 -7.49 -4.49 10.30
CA THR A 88 -8.54 -5.36 9.76
C THR A 88 -7.99 -6.25 8.64
N ALA A 89 -7.23 -5.68 7.69
CA ALA A 89 -6.64 -6.45 6.59
C ALA A 89 -5.68 -7.53 7.11
N ILE A 90 -4.78 -7.18 8.03
CA ILE A 90 -3.83 -8.15 8.60
C ILE A 90 -4.56 -9.27 9.34
N ARG A 91 -5.59 -8.95 10.14
CA ARG A 91 -6.38 -9.96 10.85
C ARG A 91 -7.12 -10.89 9.90
N LYS A 92 -7.72 -10.34 8.82
CA LYS A 92 -8.39 -11.15 7.77
C LYS A 92 -7.42 -12.10 7.08
N ALA A 93 -6.21 -11.63 6.73
CA ALA A 93 -5.19 -12.48 6.11
C ALA A 93 -4.71 -13.60 7.06
N ILE A 94 -4.48 -13.27 8.34
CA ILE A 94 -4.11 -14.28 9.36
C ILE A 94 -5.23 -15.33 9.53
N ALA A 95 -6.50 -14.92 9.41
CA ALA A 95 -7.65 -15.81 9.48
C ALA A 95 -7.93 -16.59 8.17
N GLY A 96 -7.18 -16.32 7.10
CA GLY A 96 -7.39 -16.95 5.78
C GLY A 96 -8.69 -16.50 5.08
N GLU A 97 -9.20 -15.32 5.42
CA GLU A 97 -10.43 -14.76 4.83
C GLU A 97 -10.19 -13.99 3.53
N ILE A 98 -8.92 -13.68 3.23
CA ILE A 98 -8.44 -12.98 2.04
C ILE A 98 -7.12 -13.59 1.58
#